data_AF-A0A9P5QIY0-F1
#
_entry.id   AF-A0A9P5QIY0-F1
#
_cell.length_a   1.000
_cell.length_b   1.000
_cell.length_c   1.000
_cell.angle_alpha   90.00
_cell.angle_beta   90.00
_cell.angle_gamma   90.00
#
_symmetry.space_group_name_H-M   'P 1'
#
loop_
_entity.id
_entity.type
_entity.pdbx_description
1 polymer ?
#
loop_
_entity_poly.entity_id
_entity_poly.type
_entity_poly.pdbx_seq_one_letter_code
_entity_poly.pdbx_strand_id
1 'polypeptide(L)'
;MVKIKLRVNKASNRGRNNGNTEAPSPYRSSGHLQTARDISLLFRQQWRPGILSIYLLFMVMVNWLFYFLEAKKLVNLDATSSEFQGWVGCLAKQTSAAIQFGQLSLPNPTPEQIRAVGLESQRSCANVAKPWAPNFAWASLADILPAMFGILLLIIFGSRVEFWNDLRQVFRGSKSSNTTRISQSTEELDLAKISEDSADEVCYERSQDAVDDDGRPVLVPSSTSNKTNGLGATNPTRFS
;
A
#
# COMPACT_ATOMS: atom_id res chain seq x y z
N MET A 1 3.21 35.14 -8.82
CA MET A 1 3.43 35.25 -10.28
C MET A 1 4.93 35.12 -10.54
N VAL A 2 5.44 33.93 -10.88
CA VAL A 2 6.80 33.78 -11.45
C VAL A 2 6.80 32.57 -12.37
N LYS A 3 7.08 32.82 -13.65
CA LYS A 3 7.14 31.84 -14.75
C LYS A 3 8.62 31.59 -15.01
N ILE A 4 9.18 30.48 -14.53
CA ILE A 4 10.58 30.12 -14.80
C ILE A 4 10.60 29.33 -16.12
N LYS A 5 11.02 30.01 -17.18
CA LYS A 5 11.18 29.46 -18.53
C LYS A 5 12.65 29.10 -18.71
N LEU A 6 13.04 27.87 -18.37
CA LEU A 6 14.39 27.37 -18.66
C LEU A 6 14.44 26.91 -20.12
N ARG A 7 14.97 27.78 -20.98
CA ARG A 7 15.42 27.43 -22.33
C ARG A 7 16.73 26.65 -22.18
N VAL A 8 16.73 25.37 -22.49
CA VAL A 8 17.97 24.63 -22.74
C VAL A 8 18.33 24.83 -24.20
N ASN A 9 19.28 25.73 -24.44
CA ASN A 9 19.84 25.96 -25.77
C ASN A 9 20.73 24.78 -26.17
N LYS A 10 20.39 24.22 -27.33
CA LYS A 10 21.10 23.20 -28.09
C LYS A 10 22.41 23.76 -28.61
N ALA A 11 23.55 23.24 -28.15
CA ALA A 11 24.83 23.41 -28.82
C ALA A 11 25.22 22.09 -29.49
N SER A 12 24.66 21.85 -30.67
CA SER A 12 25.09 20.80 -31.59
C SER A 12 26.40 21.25 -32.24
N ASN A 13 27.53 20.97 -31.61
CA ASN A 13 28.83 21.23 -32.20
C ASN A 13 29.15 20.14 -33.24
N ARG A 14 28.80 20.43 -34.50
CA ARG A 14 29.06 19.60 -35.67
C ARG A 14 30.55 19.73 -36.02
N GLY A 15 31.39 19.01 -35.27
CA GLY A 15 32.82 18.85 -35.56
C GLY A 15 33.01 17.96 -36.78
N ARG A 16 33.24 18.60 -37.92
CA ARG A 16 33.65 18.00 -39.19
C ARG A 16 35.13 17.62 -39.06
N ASN A 17 35.45 16.38 -38.64
CA ASN A 17 36.82 15.88 -38.66
C ASN A 17 37.07 15.11 -39.95
N ASN A 18 37.93 15.70 -40.77
CA ASN A 18 38.55 15.10 -41.95
C ASN A 18 39.35 13.86 -41.54
N GLY A 19 39.29 12.87 -42.43
CA GLY A 19 39.91 11.56 -42.25
C GLY A 19 41.40 11.64 -42.02
N ASN A 20 41.85 10.77 -41.10
CA ASN A 20 43.15 10.15 -41.15
C ASN A 20 42.94 8.66 -40.89
N THR A 21 43.50 7.87 -41.79
CA THR A 21 43.47 6.41 -41.87
C THR A 21 44.33 5.84 -40.75
N GLU A 22 43.79 5.68 -39.56
CA GLU A 22 44.44 4.94 -38.47
C GLU A 22 43.84 3.54 -38.37
N ALA A 23 44.75 2.57 -38.25
CA ALA A 23 44.50 1.14 -38.28
C ALA A 23 43.43 0.70 -37.25
N PRO A 24 42.63 -0.34 -37.57
CA PRO A 24 41.64 -0.88 -36.66
C PRO A 24 42.33 -1.50 -35.43
N SER A 25 42.31 -0.77 -34.31
CA SER A 25 42.67 -1.30 -32.99
C SER A 25 41.63 -2.34 -32.58
N PRO A 26 42.02 -3.62 -32.39
CA PRO A 26 41.10 -4.66 -31.98
C PRO A 26 40.96 -4.61 -30.46
N TYR A 27 39.71 -4.68 -29.98
CA TYR A 27 39.33 -4.89 -28.57
C TYR A 27 39.63 -3.75 -27.58
N ARG A 28 38.92 -2.63 -27.74
CA ARG A 28 38.63 -1.75 -26.60
C ARG A 28 37.49 -2.35 -25.78
N SER A 29 37.86 -3.12 -24.75
CA SER A 29 37.00 -3.67 -23.70
C SER A 29 36.25 -2.54 -22.95
N SER A 30 35.18 -2.00 -23.54
CA SER A 30 34.27 -1.02 -22.92
C SER A 30 32.86 -1.57 -22.70
N GLY A 31 32.57 -2.79 -23.17
CA GLY A 31 31.27 -3.43 -22.99
C GLY A 31 30.89 -3.67 -21.52
N HIS A 32 31.86 -3.88 -20.63
CA HIS A 32 31.60 -4.20 -19.22
C HIS A 32 31.19 -2.98 -18.35
N LEU A 33 31.60 -1.77 -18.73
CA LEU A 33 31.29 -0.55 -17.97
C LEU A 33 29.89 -0.01 -18.28
N GLN A 34 29.32 -0.33 -19.44
CA GLN A 34 27.94 0.01 -19.79
C GLN A 34 26.92 -0.85 -19.02
N THR A 35 27.19 -2.14 -18.85
CA THR A 35 26.29 -3.05 -18.14
C THR A 35 26.11 -2.65 -16.67
N ALA A 36 27.17 -2.21 -15.99
CA ALA A 36 27.09 -1.76 -14.61
C ALA A 36 26.20 -0.52 -14.44
N ARG A 37 26.18 0.37 -15.45
CA ARG A 37 25.36 1.59 -15.44
C ARG A 37 23.88 1.27 -15.62
N ASP A 38 23.55 0.38 -16.55
CA ASP A 38 22.16 0.00 -16.81
C ASP A 38 21.56 -0.79 -15.63
N ILE A 39 22.35 -1.68 -15.01
CA ILE A 39 21.92 -2.39 -13.80
C ILE A 39 21.60 -1.40 -12.67
N SER A 40 22.41 -0.34 -12.50
CA SER A 40 22.16 0.66 -11.45
C SER A 40 20.86 1.44 -11.67
N LEU A 41 20.49 1.70 -12.93
CA LEU A 41 19.23 2.38 -13.27
C LEU A 41 18.01 1.49 -12.98
N LEU A 42 18.09 0.21 -13.35
CA LEU A 42 17.05 -0.78 -13.05
C LEU A 42 16.85 -0.95 -11.54
N PHE A 43 17.95 -1.07 -10.79
CA PHE A 43 17.91 -1.19 -9.34
C PHE A 43 17.27 0.05 -8.69
N ARG A 44 17.57 1.24 -9.21
CA ARG A 44 17.02 2.52 -8.75
C ARG A 44 15.52 2.67 -9.05
N GLN A 45 14.96 1.87 -9.95
CA GLN A 45 13.53 1.85 -10.23
C GLN A 45 12.80 0.77 -9.42
N GLN A 46 13.45 -0.36 -9.16
CA GLN A 46 12.85 -1.52 -8.47
C GLN A 46 12.89 -1.46 -6.94
N TRP A 47 13.79 -0.69 -6.33
CA TRP A 47 13.89 -0.66 -4.85
C TRP A 47 12.63 -0.12 -4.14
N ARG A 48 11.82 0.73 -4.80
CA ARG A 48 10.60 1.29 -4.20
C ARG A 48 9.55 0.22 -3.87
N PRO A 49 9.08 -0.62 -4.83
CA PRO A 49 8.19 -1.73 -4.49
C PRO A 49 8.88 -2.78 -3.62
N GLY A 50 10.19 -2.95 -3.74
CA GLY A 50 10.97 -3.85 -2.88
C GLY A 50 10.90 -3.47 -1.39
N ILE A 51 11.18 -2.20 -1.05
CA ILE A 51 11.07 -1.71 0.34
C ILE A 51 9.64 -1.83 0.85
N LEU A 52 8.65 -1.51 0.00
CA LEU A 52 7.24 -1.63 0.37
C LEU A 52 6.86 -3.08 0.70
N SER A 53 7.31 -4.04 -0.11
CA SER A 53 7.09 -5.47 0.13
C SER A 53 7.76 -5.94 1.42
N ILE A 54 9.02 -5.56 1.66
CA ILE A 54 9.75 -5.92 2.89
C ILE A 54 9.04 -5.35 4.11
N TYR A 55 8.58 -4.11 4.03
CA TYR A 55 7.85 -3.47 5.11
C TYR A 55 6.51 -4.15 5.38
N LEU A 56 5.73 -4.51 4.35
CA LEU A 56 4.49 -5.27 4.50
C LEU A 56 4.73 -6.63 5.18
N LEU A 57 5.77 -7.35 4.78
CA LEU A 57 6.16 -8.60 5.43
C LEU A 57 6.50 -8.40 6.91
N PHE A 58 7.25 -7.33 7.22
CA PHE A 58 7.57 -6.97 8.60
C PHE A 58 6.30 -6.67 9.42
N MET A 59 5.35 -5.92 8.86
CA MET A 59 4.07 -5.62 9.51
C MET A 59 3.26 -6.88 9.80
N VAL A 60 3.15 -7.78 8.81
CA VAL A 60 2.47 -9.06 8.97
C VAL A 60 3.15 -9.88 10.05
N MET A 61 4.49 -9.94 10.08
CA MET A 61 5.25 -10.65 11.12
C MET A 61 4.99 -10.08 12.52
N VAL A 62 4.99 -8.75 12.69
CA VAL A 62 4.72 -8.12 14.00
C VAL A 62 3.28 -8.38 14.44
N ASN A 63 2.31 -8.24 13.54
CA ASN A 63 0.91 -8.52 13.85
C ASN A 63 0.68 -10.00 14.20
N TRP A 64 1.32 -10.91 13.48
CA TRP A 64 1.29 -12.34 13.79
C TRP A 64 1.92 -12.65 15.14
N LEU A 65 3.05 -12.00 15.46
CA LEU A 65 3.72 -12.15 16.75
C LEU A 65 2.82 -11.63 17.89
N PHE A 66 2.21 -10.46 17.72
CA PHE A 66 1.24 -9.91 18.67
C PHE A 66 0.05 -10.85 18.89
N TYR A 67 -0.52 -11.35 17.79
CA TYR A 67 -1.62 -12.30 17.85
C TYR A 67 -1.24 -13.57 18.62
N PHE A 68 -0.05 -14.12 18.38
CA PHE A 68 0.40 -15.33 19.07
C PHE A 68 0.74 -15.11 20.54
N LEU A 69 1.37 -13.97 20.88
CA LEU A 69 1.82 -13.70 22.25
C LEU A 69 0.67 -13.27 23.17
N GLU A 70 -0.26 -12.47 22.67
CA GLU A 70 -1.26 -11.81 23.52
C GLU A 70 -2.71 -12.18 23.17
N ALA A 71 -3.07 -12.23 21.89
CA ALA A 71 -4.47 -12.50 21.51
C ALA A 71 -4.90 -13.92 21.92
N LYS A 72 -3.99 -14.90 21.87
CA LYS A 72 -4.27 -16.25 22.39
C LYS A 72 -4.61 -16.27 23.88
N LYS A 73 -4.03 -15.38 24.69
CA LYS A 73 -4.38 -15.28 26.11
C LYS A 73 -5.82 -14.80 26.25
N LEU A 74 -6.19 -13.76 25.51
CA LEU A 74 -7.54 -13.17 25.51
C LEU A 74 -8.61 -14.14 25.00
N VAL A 75 -8.32 -14.95 23.97
CA VAL A 75 -9.27 -15.95 23.44
C VAL A 75 -9.59 -17.03 24.47
N ASN A 76 -8.67 -17.32 25.39
CA ASN A 76 -8.88 -18.32 26.45
C ASN A 76 -9.56 -17.74 27.71
N LEU A 77 -9.76 -16.42 27.78
CA LEU A 77 -10.54 -15.80 28.86
C LEU A 77 -12.03 -15.94 28.55
N ASP A 78 -12.61 -17.03 29.03
CA ASP A 78 -14.07 -17.19 29.05
C ASP A 78 -14.69 -16.34 30.18
N ALA A 79 -15.95 -15.94 30.03
CA ALA A 79 -16.72 -15.24 31.06
C ALA A 79 -16.88 -16.08 32.34
N THR A 80 -16.72 -17.39 32.24
CA THR A 80 -16.74 -18.34 33.36
C THR A 80 -15.39 -18.49 34.07
N SER A 81 -14.30 -17.95 33.50
CA SER A 81 -12.97 -18.03 34.13
C SER A 81 -12.96 -17.34 35.50
N SER A 82 -12.32 -17.99 36.47
CA SER A 82 -12.25 -17.51 37.85
C SER A 82 -11.59 -16.13 37.96
N GLU A 83 -10.72 -15.82 37.02
CA GLU A 83 -9.93 -14.62 36.91
C GLU A 83 -10.78 -13.46 36.40
N PHE A 84 -11.59 -13.69 35.35
CA PHE A 84 -12.57 -12.72 34.89
C PHE A 84 -13.63 -12.46 35.97
N GLN A 85 -14.13 -13.51 36.62
CA GLN A 85 -15.06 -13.39 37.73
C GLN A 85 -14.46 -12.62 38.91
N GLY A 86 -13.17 -12.82 39.21
CA GLY A 86 -12.45 -12.06 40.23
C GLY A 86 -12.34 -10.57 39.90
N TRP A 87 -12.05 -10.24 38.65
CA TRP A 87 -11.99 -8.85 38.19
C TRP A 87 -13.36 -8.17 38.18
N VAL A 88 -14.39 -8.81 37.61
CA VAL A 88 -15.77 -8.29 37.63
C VAL A 88 -16.30 -8.18 39.06
N GLY A 89 -16.00 -9.14 39.92
CA GLY A 89 -16.35 -9.10 41.34
C GLY A 89 -15.70 -7.92 42.06
N CYS A 90 -14.45 -7.57 41.73
CA CYS A 90 -13.78 -6.37 42.24
C CYS A 90 -14.51 -5.09 41.79
N LEU A 91 -14.85 -4.99 40.50
CA LEU A 91 -15.58 -3.84 39.95
C LEU A 91 -16.96 -3.68 40.58
N ALA A 92 -17.69 -4.77 40.77
CA ALA A 92 -19.00 -4.76 41.42
C ALA A 92 -18.90 -4.27 42.87
N LYS A 93 -17.91 -4.75 43.63
CA LYS A 93 -17.64 -4.29 45.00
C LYS A 93 -17.33 -2.80 45.05
N GLN A 94 -16.44 -2.31 44.20
CA GLN A 94 -16.09 -0.89 44.12
C GLN A 94 -17.29 -0.02 43.74
N THR A 95 -18.08 -0.46 42.76
CA THR A 95 -19.30 0.26 42.32
C THR A 95 -20.32 0.34 43.46
N SER A 96 -20.53 -0.77 44.19
CA SER A 96 -21.45 -0.78 45.33
C SER A 96 -20.99 0.13 46.47
N ALA A 97 -19.68 0.20 46.74
CA ALA A 97 -19.12 1.11 47.72
C ALA A 97 -19.31 2.58 47.31
N ALA A 98 -19.04 2.91 46.03
CA ALA A 98 -19.23 4.27 45.52
C ALA A 98 -20.70 4.75 45.62
N ILE A 99 -21.67 3.84 45.45
CA ILE A 99 -23.09 4.12 45.67
C ILE A 99 -23.36 4.40 47.15
N GLN A 100 -22.80 3.58 48.06
CA GLN A 100 -22.98 3.76 49.51
C GLN A 100 -22.37 5.08 50.02
N PHE A 101 -21.27 5.53 49.43
CA PHE A 101 -20.64 6.81 49.75
C PHE A 101 -21.30 8.03 49.07
N GLY A 102 -22.37 7.83 48.29
CA GLY A 102 -23.06 8.90 47.59
C GLY A 102 -22.27 9.52 46.43
N GLN A 103 -21.22 8.84 45.95
CA GLN A 103 -20.44 9.31 44.79
C GLN A 103 -21.18 9.08 43.47
N LEU A 104 -22.00 8.02 43.38
CA LEU A 104 -22.98 7.81 42.31
C LEU A 104 -24.38 8.15 42.81
N SER A 105 -25.01 9.14 42.19
CA SER A 105 -26.41 9.43 42.42
C SER A 105 -27.30 8.49 41.60
N LEU A 106 -28.04 7.60 42.26
CA LEU A 106 -29.20 6.95 41.64
C LEU A 106 -30.41 7.89 41.82
N PRO A 107 -31.27 8.10 40.80
CA PRO A 107 -31.41 7.34 39.55
C PRO A 107 -30.71 7.93 38.32
N ASN A 108 -30.11 9.12 38.40
CA ASN A 108 -29.64 9.86 37.23
C ASN A 108 -28.17 10.28 37.37
N PRO A 109 -27.22 9.33 37.26
CA PRO A 109 -25.81 9.62 37.44
C PRO A 109 -25.30 10.56 36.35
N THR A 110 -24.53 11.58 36.74
CA THR A 110 -23.92 12.46 35.74
C THR A 110 -22.78 11.73 35.02
N PRO A 111 -22.53 12.03 33.73
CA PRO A 111 -21.42 11.40 32.98
C PRO A 111 -20.07 11.54 33.68
N GLU A 112 -19.85 12.67 34.35
CA GLU A 112 -18.61 12.93 35.09
C GLU A 112 -18.47 12.06 36.35
N GLN A 113 -19.56 11.77 37.06
CA GLN A 113 -19.56 10.84 38.20
C GLN A 113 -19.21 9.41 37.75
N ILE A 114 -19.82 8.95 36.65
CA ILE A 114 -19.54 7.62 36.09
C ILE A 114 -18.08 7.51 35.67
N ARG A 115 -17.54 8.55 35.02
CA ARG A 115 -16.15 8.57 34.56
C ARG A 115 -15.17 8.58 35.74
N ALA A 116 -15.41 9.42 36.74
CA ALA A 116 -14.53 9.53 37.90
C ALA A 116 -14.47 8.21 38.69
N VAL A 117 -15.64 7.63 39.01
CA VAL A 117 -15.71 6.34 39.74
C VAL A 117 -15.19 5.19 38.88
N GLY A 118 -15.45 5.22 37.57
CA GLY A 118 -14.92 4.24 36.62
C GLY A 118 -13.38 4.21 36.59
N LEU A 119 -12.73 5.38 36.60
CA LEU A 119 -11.26 5.47 36.62
C LEU A 119 -10.68 4.96 37.94
N GLU A 120 -11.29 5.29 39.08
CA GLU A 120 -10.82 4.84 40.39
C GLU A 120 -10.99 3.33 40.56
N SER A 121 -12.16 2.79 40.21
CA SER A 121 -12.44 1.35 40.27
C SER A 121 -11.57 0.56 39.30
N GLN A 122 -11.34 1.06 38.07
CA GLN A 122 -10.41 0.44 37.13
C GLN A 122 -8.99 0.41 37.68
N ARG A 123 -8.51 1.51 38.29
CA ARG A 123 -7.16 1.57 38.88
C ARG A 123 -7.00 0.62 40.07
N SER A 124 -8.01 0.53 40.93
CA SER A 124 -7.98 -0.36 42.09
C SER A 124 -8.02 -1.84 41.66
N CYS A 125 -8.87 -2.19 40.70
CA CYS A 125 -9.03 -3.55 40.22
C CYS A 125 -8.01 -3.97 39.14
N ALA A 126 -7.19 -3.04 38.64
CA ALA A 126 -6.16 -3.33 37.63
C ALA A 126 -5.14 -4.37 38.10
N ASN A 127 -4.85 -4.44 39.41
CA ASN A 127 -3.91 -5.42 39.97
C ASN A 127 -4.39 -6.87 39.78
N VAL A 128 -5.70 -7.10 39.78
CA VAL A 128 -6.30 -8.43 39.55
C VAL A 128 -6.18 -8.82 38.07
N ALA A 129 -6.35 -7.86 37.17
CA ALA A 129 -6.27 -8.08 35.73
C ALA A 129 -4.82 -8.11 35.19
N LYS A 130 -3.84 -7.62 35.96
CA LYS A 130 -2.44 -7.46 35.54
C LYS A 130 -1.81 -8.68 34.83
N PRO A 131 -1.96 -9.92 35.31
CA PRO A 131 -1.32 -11.07 34.64
C PRO A 131 -1.98 -11.44 33.29
N TRP A 132 -3.20 -11.00 33.05
CA TRP A 132 -4.00 -11.33 31.87
C TRP A 132 -4.10 -10.19 30.88
N ALA A 133 -3.87 -8.96 31.34
CA ALA A 133 -3.85 -7.79 30.49
C ALA A 133 -2.70 -7.93 29.47
N PRO A 134 -2.97 -7.71 28.17
CA PRO A 134 -1.91 -7.70 27.18
C PRO A 134 -0.93 -6.59 27.53
N ASN A 135 0.36 -6.82 27.28
CA ASN A 135 1.36 -5.79 27.52
C ASN A 135 1.03 -4.56 26.65
N PHE A 136 0.80 -3.43 27.30
CA PHE A 136 0.42 -2.19 26.65
C PHE A 136 1.39 -1.76 25.55
N ALA A 137 2.69 -2.02 25.73
CA ALA A 137 3.71 -1.71 24.72
C ALA A 137 3.47 -2.46 23.41
N TRP A 138 3.06 -3.74 23.48
CA TRP A 138 2.77 -4.54 22.30
C TRP A 138 1.48 -4.13 21.61
N ALA A 139 0.42 -3.86 22.37
CA ALA A 139 -0.84 -3.37 21.82
C ALA A 139 -0.67 -2.02 21.12
N SER A 140 0.00 -1.07 21.77
CA SER A 140 0.29 0.25 21.18
C SER A 140 1.19 0.15 19.95
N LEU A 141 2.18 -0.74 19.94
CA LEU A 141 3.03 -0.96 18.76
C LEU A 141 2.20 -1.48 17.57
N ALA A 142 1.28 -2.42 17.82
CA ALA A 142 0.39 -2.96 16.80
C ALA A 142 -0.55 -1.89 16.20
N ASP A 143 -0.98 -0.91 16.99
CA ASP A 143 -1.80 0.22 16.51
C ASP A 143 -0.99 1.31 15.80
N ILE A 144 0.21 1.63 16.29
CA ILE A 144 1.06 2.71 15.75
C ILE A 144 1.69 2.30 14.42
N LEU A 145 2.07 1.02 14.27
CA LEU A 145 2.75 0.53 13.08
C LEU A 145 1.96 0.76 11.77
N PRO A 146 0.65 0.45 11.69
CA PRO A 146 -0.17 0.76 10.52
C PRO A 146 -0.26 2.26 10.22
N ALA A 147 -0.34 3.10 11.25
CA ALA A 147 -0.33 4.54 11.07
C ALA A 147 1.02 5.03 10.49
N MET A 148 2.13 4.53 11.04
CA MET A 148 3.47 4.81 10.53
C MET A 148 3.66 4.33 9.10
N PHE A 149 3.08 3.18 8.73
CA PHE A 149 3.07 2.70 7.36
C PHE A 149 2.35 3.66 6.42
N GLY A 150 1.14 4.11 6.79
CA GLY A 150 0.40 5.09 6.01
C GLY A 150 1.20 6.37 5.76
N ILE A 151 1.87 6.87 6.80
CA ILE A 151 2.75 8.05 6.69
C ILE A 151 3.94 7.75 5.77
N LEU A 152 4.59 6.59 5.89
CA LEU A 152 5.70 6.19 5.01
C LEU A 152 5.26 6.07 3.55
N LEU A 153 4.08 5.51 3.28
CA LEU A 153 3.51 5.46 1.93
C LEU A 153 3.29 6.88 1.38
N LEU A 154 2.73 7.77 2.17
CA LEU A 154 2.55 9.18 1.79
C LEU A 154 3.90 9.86 1.51
N ILE A 155 4.96 9.55 2.25
CA ILE A 155 6.30 10.10 1.98
C ILE A 155 6.88 9.50 0.69
N ILE A 156 6.84 8.18 0.50
CA ILE A 156 7.45 7.50 -0.65
C ILE A 156 6.73 7.84 -1.97
N PHE A 157 5.40 7.82 -1.96
CA PHE A 157 4.59 8.12 -3.15
C PHE A 157 4.34 9.62 -3.30
N GLY A 158 4.08 10.32 -2.20
CA GLY A 158 3.86 11.77 -2.20
C GLY A 158 5.14 12.57 -2.43
N SER A 159 6.34 12.03 -2.26
CA SER A 159 7.57 12.78 -2.61
C SER A 159 7.76 12.97 -4.13
N ARG A 160 6.95 12.35 -5.00
CA ARG A 160 7.03 12.62 -6.44
C ARG A 160 6.42 13.99 -6.76
N VAL A 161 7.27 14.91 -7.20
CA VAL A 161 6.87 16.24 -7.70
C VAL A 161 5.88 16.13 -8.86
N GLU A 162 6.02 15.10 -9.69
CA GLU A 162 5.09 14.76 -10.78
C GLU A 162 3.66 14.54 -10.26
N PHE A 163 3.52 13.70 -9.23
CA PHE A 163 2.23 13.42 -8.60
C PHE A 163 1.61 14.68 -8.01
N TRP A 164 2.40 15.53 -7.34
CA TRP A 164 1.91 16.81 -6.83
C TRP A 164 1.49 17.76 -7.95
N ASN A 165 2.19 17.77 -9.08
CA ASN A 165 1.82 18.62 -10.21
C ASN A 165 0.48 18.17 -10.83
N ASP A 166 0.25 16.87 -10.96
CA ASP A 166 -1.02 16.31 -11.45
C ASP A 166 -2.14 16.53 -10.43
N LEU A 167 -1.90 16.22 -9.16
CA LEU A 167 -2.86 16.44 -8.08
C LEU A 167 -3.22 17.93 -7.95
N ARG A 168 -2.24 18.82 -8.08
CA ARG A 168 -2.45 20.27 -8.08
C ARG A 168 -3.25 20.72 -9.30
N GLN A 169 -3.09 20.08 -10.46
CA GLN A 169 -3.94 20.35 -11.62
C GLN A 169 -5.38 19.89 -11.38
N VAL A 170 -5.61 18.74 -10.75
CA VAL A 170 -6.95 18.27 -10.38
C VAL A 170 -7.61 19.22 -9.37
N PHE A 171 -6.92 19.59 -8.29
CA PHE A 171 -7.46 20.52 -7.29
C PHE A 171 -7.65 21.95 -7.81
N ARG A 172 -6.85 22.39 -8.78
CA ARG A 172 -7.06 23.69 -9.46
C ARG A 172 -8.06 23.62 -10.61
N GLY A 173 -8.35 22.42 -11.11
CA GLY A 173 -9.05 22.18 -12.37
C GLY A 173 -10.57 22.05 -12.27
N SER A 174 -11.15 21.89 -11.08
CA SER A 174 -12.62 21.84 -10.92
C SER A 174 -13.29 23.23 -10.82
N LYS A 175 -12.58 24.27 -11.27
CA LYS A 175 -13.16 25.61 -11.55
C LYS A 175 -13.23 25.89 -13.05
N SER A 176 -13.24 24.85 -13.88
CA SER A 176 -13.71 24.95 -15.26
C SER A 176 -15.22 25.08 -15.23
N SER A 177 -15.67 26.32 -15.06
CA SER A 177 -16.89 26.89 -15.65
C SER A 177 -17.73 25.90 -16.47
N ASN A 178 -18.88 25.53 -15.92
CA ASN A 178 -20.09 25.29 -16.71
C ASN A 178 -20.41 26.59 -17.48
N THR A 179 -19.72 26.82 -18.58
CA THR A 179 -20.04 27.89 -19.51
C THR A 179 -19.58 27.44 -20.89
N THR A 180 -20.49 26.70 -21.53
CA THR A 180 -20.77 26.84 -22.96
C THR A 180 -19.78 26.19 -23.92
N ARG A 181 -20.05 24.93 -24.30
CA ARG A 181 -19.97 24.50 -25.72
C ARG A 181 -20.76 23.21 -25.96
N ILE A 182 -22.06 23.29 -25.70
CA ILE A 182 -23.07 22.55 -26.47
C ILE A 182 -23.24 23.34 -27.78
N SER A 183 -22.22 23.38 -28.66
CA SER A 183 -22.29 24.04 -29.97
C SER A 183 -21.13 23.62 -30.87
N GLN A 184 -20.88 22.32 -31.07
CA GLN A 184 -20.05 21.85 -32.20
C GLN A 184 -20.21 20.34 -32.49
N SER A 185 -21.38 19.77 -32.21
CA SER A 185 -21.69 18.36 -32.55
C SER A 185 -22.41 18.19 -33.89
N THR A 186 -22.30 19.13 -34.84
CA THR A 186 -23.12 19.03 -36.05
C THR A 186 -22.49 19.62 -37.31
N GLU A 187 -21.17 19.59 -37.48
CA GLU A 187 -20.60 19.99 -38.79
C GLU A 187 -19.31 19.27 -39.25
N GLU A 188 -18.77 18.28 -38.53
CA GLU A 188 -17.62 17.49 -39.02
C GLU A 188 -17.87 15.97 -39.07
N LEU A 189 -19.14 15.54 -39.08
CA LEU A 189 -19.48 14.14 -39.36
C LEU A 189 -19.49 13.81 -40.88
N ASP A 190 -19.17 14.75 -41.76
CA ASP A 190 -19.32 14.56 -43.22
C ASP A 190 -18.06 14.69 -44.09
N LEU A 191 -16.85 14.93 -43.53
CA LEU A 191 -15.65 15.10 -44.39
C LEU A 191 -14.43 14.21 -44.15
N ALA A 192 -14.41 13.31 -43.15
CA ALA A 192 -13.26 12.40 -42.95
C ALA A 192 -13.55 10.93 -43.31
N LYS A 193 -14.53 10.68 -44.19
CA LYS A 193 -14.81 9.36 -44.79
C LYS A 193 -13.96 9.07 -46.04
N ILE A 194 -12.95 9.87 -46.36
CA ILE A 194 -12.14 9.68 -47.57
C ILE A 194 -10.69 10.06 -47.29
N SER A 195 -9.84 9.05 -47.10
CA SER A 195 -8.36 9.03 -47.25
C SER A 195 -7.86 7.99 -46.23
N GLU A 196 -7.81 6.74 -46.68
CA GLU A 196 -6.53 6.04 -46.98
C GLU A 196 -5.99 5.41 -45.70
N ASP A 197 -6.17 4.12 -45.46
CA ASP A 197 -5.71 2.99 -46.27
C ASP A 197 -4.20 3.05 -46.57
N SER A 198 -3.53 1.94 -46.30
CA SER A 198 -2.08 1.73 -46.36
C SER A 198 -1.24 2.27 -45.17
N ALA A 199 -0.98 1.37 -44.23
CA ALA A 199 0.39 0.92 -43.95
C ALA A 199 0.33 -0.07 -42.79
N ASP A 200 0.11 -1.33 -43.17
CA ASP A 200 0.45 -2.49 -42.37
C ASP A 200 1.94 -2.43 -42.00
N GLU A 201 2.25 -2.19 -40.73
CA GLU A 201 3.56 -2.50 -40.18
C GLU A 201 3.42 -3.70 -39.23
N VAL A 202 3.43 -4.88 -39.88
CA VAL A 202 3.66 -6.17 -39.27
C VAL A 202 5.07 -6.17 -38.67
N CYS A 203 5.17 -5.90 -37.36
CA CYS A 203 6.39 -6.19 -36.61
C CYS A 203 6.57 -7.70 -36.51
N TYR A 204 7.45 -8.23 -37.36
CA TYR A 204 8.04 -9.56 -37.27
C TYR A 204 8.56 -9.81 -35.84
N GLU A 205 7.94 -10.76 -35.13
CA GLU A 205 8.55 -11.45 -34.01
C GLU A 205 9.78 -12.20 -34.53
N ARG A 206 10.96 -11.75 -34.11
CA ARG A 206 12.22 -12.46 -34.31
C ARG A 206 12.26 -13.61 -33.30
N SER A 207 11.67 -14.74 -33.67
CA SER A 207 11.90 -16.02 -33.00
C SER A 207 13.41 -16.30 -33.00
N GLN A 208 13.96 -16.41 -31.79
CA GLN A 208 15.29 -16.98 -31.59
C GLN A 208 15.19 -18.47 -31.90
N ASP A 209 15.79 -18.87 -33.01
CA ASP A 209 16.08 -20.26 -33.31
C ASP A 209 17.04 -20.81 -32.24
N ALA A 210 16.47 -21.60 -31.33
CA ALA A 210 17.22 -22.61 -30.60
C ALA A 210 17.48 -23.76 -31.59
N VAL A 211 18.68 -23.81 -32.14
CA VAL A 211 19.19 -24.99 -32.86
C VAL A 211 19.51 -26.04 -31.80
N ASP A 212 18.66 -27.06 -31.73
CA ASP A 212 18.93 -28.34 -31.05
C ASP A 212 19.40 -29.33 -32.15
N ASP A 213 20.49 -30.03 -31.90
CA ASP A 213 21.27 -30.80 -32.90
C ASP A 213 20.62 -32.13 -33.35
N ASP A 214 19.38 -32.42 -32.92
CA ASP A 214 18.82 -33.77 -33.01
C ASP A 214 17.45 -33.90 -33.71
N GLY A 215 17.09 -32.95 -34.59
CA GLY A 215 16.14 -33.19 -35.69
C GLY A 215 14.80 -33.83 -35.31
N ARG A 216 14.23 -33.52 -34.13
CA ARG A 216 12.90 -33.99 -33.72
C ARG A 216 11.99 -32.84 -33.31
N PRO A 217 10.74 -32.77 -33.80
CA PRO A 217 9.78 -31.75 -33.41
C PRO A 217 9.37 -31.94 -31.94
N VAL A 218 9.63 -30.94 -31.11
CA VAL A 218 9.17 -30.88 -29.71
C VAL A 218 7.72 -30.41 -29.68
N LEU A 219 6.81 -31.34 -29.36
CA LEU A 219 5.41 -31.06 -29.04
C LEU A 219 5.33 -30.39 -27.66
N VAL A 220 4.96 -29.11 -27.61
CA VAL A 220 4.65 -28.40 -26.36
C VAL A 220 3.17 -28.63 -26.00
N PRO A 221 2.84 -29.23 -24.85
CA PRO A 221 1.46 -29.43 -24.44
C PRO A 221 0.83 -28.13 -23.89
N SER A 222 -0.37 -27.83 -24.41
CA SER A 222 -1.27 -26.80 -23.89
C SER A 222 -1.75 -27.14 -22.48
N SER A 223 -1.46 -26.28 -21.50
CA SER A 223 -2.02 -26.37 -20.15
C SER A 223 -3.29 -25.51 -20.05
N THR A 224 -4.42 -26.20 -20.05
CA THR A 224 -5.77 -25.70 -19.76
C THR A 224 -5.87 -25.12 -18.35
N SER A 225 -6.33 -23.87 -18.27
CA SER A 225 -6.69 -23.15 -17.05
C SER A 225 -8.01 -23.70 -16.48
N ASN A 226 -7.95 -24.37 -15.31
CA ASN A 226 -9.15 -24.76 -14.56
C ASN A 226 -9.42 -23.72 -13.46
N LYS A 227 -10.48 -22.94 -13.67
CA LYS A 227 -11.01 -21.92 -12.76
C LYS A 227 -12.05 -22.57 -11.84
N THR A 228 -11.64 -23.00 -10.65
CA THR A 228 -12.56 -23.49 -9.60
C THR A 228 -13.19 -22.31 -8.86
N ASN A 229 -14.45 -22.04 -9.17
CA ASN A 229 -15.32 -21.15 -8.38
C ASN A 229 -15.82 -21.93 -7.16
N GLY A 230 -15.24 -21.69 -5.98
CA GLY A 230 -15.74 -22.19 -4.71
C GLY A 230 -16.66 -21.17 -4.03
N LEU A 231 -17.98 -21.32 -4.21
CA LEU A 231 -19.00 -20.70 -3.35
C LEU A 231 -18.95 -21.37 -1.97
N GLY A 232 -18.69 -20.59 -0.91
CA GLY A 232 -18.85 -21.02 0.47
C GLY A 232 -19.68 -19.98 1.23
N ALA A 233 -21.00 -20.16 1.23
CA ALA A 233 -21.92 -19.43 2.08
C ALA A 233 -22.07 -20.18 3.42
N THR A 234 -21.76 -19.53 4.54
CA THR A 234 -22.13 -20.02 5.87
C THR A 234 -22.81 -18.91 6.65
N ASN A 235 -24.08 -19.16 6.99
CA ASN A 235 -24.98 -18.33 7.78
C ASN A 235 -24.50 -18.19 9.25
N PRO A 236 -24.87 -17.10 9.94
CA PRO A 236 -24.58 -16.91 11.35
C PRO A 236 -25.58 -17.64 12.26
N THR A 237 -25.05 -18.37 13.23
CA THR A 237 -25.80 -19.01 14.31
C THR A 237 -26.25 -17.97 15.34
N ARG A 238 -27.55 -17.95 15.60
CA ARG A 238 -28.27 -17.17 16.60
C ARG A 238 -28.26 -17.97 17.92
N PHE A 239 -27.73 -17.42 19.00
CA PHE A 239 -27.95 -17.95 20.34
C PHE A 239 -28.90 -17.03 21.12
N SER A 240 -29.88 -17.67 21.76
CA SER A 240 -30.85 -17.12 22.71
C SER A 240 -30.32 -17.19 24.13
#